data_AF-A0A0B8QCP6-F1
#
_entry.id   AF-A0A0B8QCP6-F1
#
_cell.length_a   1.000
_cell.length_b   1.000
_cell.length_c   1.000
_cell.angle_alpha   90.00
_cell.angle_beta   90.00
_cell.angle_gamma   90.00
#
_symmetry.space_group_name_H-M   'P 1'
#
loop_
_entity.id
_entity.type
_entity.pdbx_description
1 polymer ?
#
loop_
_entity_poly.entity_id
_entity_poly.type
_entity_poly.pdbx_seq_one_letter_code
_entity_poly.pdbx_strand_id
1 'polypeptide(L)'
;MLVDGQSVNLQAKEFKLLRYLVEHAGQVVTRSLLFEAVWDYNFDPQTNVIDVHIARLRKKLEVEGKPNLIETVRGAGYRMIKLKA
;
A
#
# COMPACT_ATOMS: atom_id res chain seq x y z
N MET A 1 8.52 1.42 -11.85
CA MET A 1 7.79 2.69 -11.67
C MET A 1 8.78 3.73 -11.19
N LEU A 2 8.64 5.00 -11.56
CA LEU A 2 9.50 6.07 -11.03
C LEU A 2 8.81 6.72 -9.82
N VAL A 3 9.55 6.92 -8.73
CA VAL A 3 9.14 7.71 -7.57
C VAL A 3 10.18 8.80 -7.40
N ASP A 4 9.77 10.06 -7.60
CA ASP A 4 10.67 11.23 -7.53
C ASP A 4 11.93 11.13 -8.40
N GLY A 5 11.79 10.54 -9.60
CA GLY A 5 12.90 10.32 -10.53
C GLY A 5 13.75 9.08 -10.22
N GLN A 6 13.50 8.37 -9.12
CA GLN A 6 14.18 7.10 -8.80
C GLN A 6 13.39 5.89 -9.30
N SER A 7 14.10 4.95 -9.93
CA SER A 7 13.51 3.68 -10.37
C SER A 7 13.24 2.77 -9.17
N VAL A 8 11.96 2.58 -8.87
CA VAL A 8 11.50 1.62 -7.87
C VAL A 8 11.10 0.33 -8.56
N ASN A 9 11.78 -0.76 -8.18
CA ASN A 9 11.42 -2.10 -8.61
C ASN A 9 10.35 -2.68 -7.67
N LEU A 10 9.13 -2.82 -8.19
CA LEU A 10 7.99 -3.40 -7.46
C LEU A 10 7.73 -4.80 -7.97
N GLN A 11 7.56 -5.74 -7.05
CA GLN A 11 7.05 -7.07 -7.37
C GLN A 11 5.59 -6.97 -7.79
N ALA A 12 5.08 -7.98 -8.52
CA ALA A 12 3.72 -7.99 -9.03
C ALA A 12 2.66 -7.71 -7.93
N LYS A 13 2.81 -8.31 -6.74
CA LYS A 13 1.90 -8.10 -5.60
C LYS A 13 2.01 -6.70 -4.99
N GLU A 14 3.23 -6.18 -4.85
CA GLU A 14 3.44 -4.81 -4.36
C GLU A 14 2.84 -3.78 -5.31
N PHE A 15 2.97 -4.00 -6.63
CA PHE A 15 2.36 -3.14 -7.65
C PHE A 15 0.83 -3.20 -7.61
N LYS A 16 0.23 -4.39 -7.54
CA LYS A 16 -1.22 -4.54 -7.38
C LYS A 16 -1.73 -3.82 -6.12
N LEU A 17 -1.04 -4.01 -5.00
CA LEU A 17 -1.38 -3.38 -3.72
C LEU A 17 -1.28 -1.86 -3.78
N LEU A 18 -0.19 -1.33 -4.35
CA LEU A 18 -0.04 0.10 -4.59
C LEU A 18 -1.15 0.65 -5.49
N ARG A 19 -1.41 -0.02 -6.60
CA ARG A 19 -2.45 0.38 -7.56
C ARG A 19 -3.81 0.48 -6.88
N TYR A 20 -4.18 -0.52 -6.10
CA TYR A 20 -5.48 -0.53 -5.40
C TYR A 20 -5.58 0.62 -4.38
N LEU A 21 -4.51 0.90 -3.64
CA LEU A 21 -4.44 2.03 -2.71
C LEU A 21 -4.52 3.39 -3.43
N VAL A 22 -3.91 3.51 -4.61
CA VAL A 22 -3.95 4.73 -5.45
C VAL A 22 -5.34 4.95 -6.05
N GLU A 23 -5.98 3.90 -6.56
CA GLU A 23 -7.36 3.94 -7.05
C GLU A 23 -8.34 4.41 -5.96
N HIS A 24 -8.05 4.08 -4.70
CA HIS A 24 -8.83 4.49 -3.51
C HIS A 24 -8.16 5.62 -2.71
N ALA A 25 -7.35 6.47 -3.35
CA ALA A 25 -6.59 7.50 -2.63
C ALA A 25 -7.48 8.42 -1.80
N GLY A 26 -7.08 8.66 -0.55
CA GLY A 26 -7.82 9.42 0.46
C GLY A 26 -8.87 8.61 1.23
N GLN A 27 -9.20 7.39 0.81
CA GLN A 27 -10.14 6.50 1.49
C GLN A 27 -9.40 5.49 2.37
N VAL A 28 -10.08 5.01 3.41
CA VAL A 28 -9.56 3.93 4.26
C VAL A 28 -9.90 2.60 3.61
N VAL A 29 -8.87 1.85 3.23
CA VAL A 29 -9.00 0.51 2.66
C VAL A 29 -8.71 -0.52 3.75
N THR A 30 -9.65 -1.44 3.96
CA THR A 30 -9.52 -2.48 4.98
C THR A 30 -8.52 -3.55 4.58
N ARG A 31 -8.01 -4.29 5.58
CA ARG A 31 -7.12 -5.44 5.33
C ARG A 31 -7.78 -6.49 4.43
N SER A 32 -9.06 -6.79 4.66
CA SER A 32 -9.81 -7.76 3.85
C SER A 32 -9.89 -7.34 2.38
N LEU A 33 -10.18 -6.06 2.10
CA LEU A 33 -10.23 -5.54 0.73
C LEU A 33 -8.87 -5.60 0.02
N LEU A 34 -7.79 -5.23 0.73
CA LEU A 34 -6.43 -5.34 0.18
C LEU A 34 -6.04 -6.79 -0.10
N PHE A 35 -6.48 -7.72 0.76
CA PHE A 35 -6.23 -9.13 0.54
C PHE A 35 -6.97 -9.62 -0.71
N GLU A 36 -8.27 -9.37 -0.78
CA GLU A 36 -9.14 -9.76 -1.88
C GLU A 36 -8.60 -9.28 -3.23
N ALA A 37 -8.21 -8.00 -3.30
CA ALA A 37 -7.70 -7.39 -4.52
C ALA A 37 -6.35 -7.95 -5.00
N VAL A 38 -5.58 -8.63 -4.13
CA VAL A 38 -4.18 -9.01 -4.42
C VAL A 38 -3.92 -10.53 -4.32
N TRP A 39 -4.69 -11.26 -3.52
CA TRP A 39 -4.51 -12.69 -3.19
C TRP A 39 -5.75 -13.58 -3.43
N ASP A 40 -6.81 -13.08 -4.09
CA ASP A 40 -7.94 -13.88 -4.63
C ASP A 40 -8.62 -14.82 -3.60
N TYR A 41 -9.32 -14.23 -2.61
CA TYR A 41 -10.24 -14.87 -1.63
C TYR A 41 -9.74 -16.04 -0.76
N ASN A 42 -8.52 -16.58 -0.95
CA ASN A 42 -7.93 -17.62 -0.10
C ASN A 42 -7.36 -17.05 1.21
N PHE A 43 -8.26 -16.49 2.03
CA PHE A 43 -7.93 -15.77 3.24
C PHE A 43 -7.63 -16.70 4.43
N ASP A 44 -6.45 -16.52 5.02
CA ASP A 44 -6.19 -16.88 6.41
C ASP A 44 -6.07 -15.57 7.25
N PRO A 45 -7.05 -15.30 8.14
CA PRO A 45 -7.07 -14.10 8.99
C PRO A 45 -5.88 -13.92 9.91
N GLN A 46 -5.08 -14.96 10.13
CA GLN A 46 -3.94 -14.93 11.04
C GLN A 46 -2.66 -14.43 10.36
N THR A 47 -2.69 -14.15 9.05
CA THR A 47 -1.48 -13.79 8.31
C THR A 47 -1.16 -12.30 8.39
N ASN A 48 0.06 -11.95 8.79
CA ASN A 48 0.61 -10.59 8.77
C ASN A 48 1.16 -10.19 7.38
N VAL A 49 0.74 -10.92 6.33
CA VAL A 49 1.28 -10.78 4.97
C VAL A 49 1.06 -9.37 4.43
N ILE A 50 -0.11 -8.76 4.69
CA ILE A 50 -0.39 -7.39 4.27
C ILE A 50 0.53 -6.39 4.95
N ASP A 51 0.70 -6.49 6.28
CA ASP A 51 1.57 -5.59 7.03
C ASP A 51 3.01 -5.65 6.51
N VAL A 52 3.52 -6.85 6.19
CA VAL A 52 4.86 -7.04 5.60
C VAL A 52 4.98 -6.38 4.22
N HIS A 53 3.97 -6.56 3.34
CA HIS A 53 4.00 -5.95 2.01
C HIS A 53 3.85 -4.43 2.07
N ILE A 54 2.99 -3.91 2.96
CA ILE A 54 2.85 -2.47 3.20
C ILE A 54 4.17 -1.88 3.71
N ALA A 55 4.83 -2.53 4.66
CA ALA A 55 6.10 -2.04 5.21
C ALA A 55 7.20 -1.99 4.13
N ARG A 56 7.31 -3.02 3.29
CA ARG A 56 8.24 -3.05 2.16
C ARG A 56 7.90 -1.97 1.14
N LEU A 57 6.62 -1.83 0.79
CA LEU A 57 6.14 -0.82 -0.15
C LEU A 57 6.43 0.59 0.36
N ARG A 58 6.17 0.88 1.65
CA ARG A 58 6.51 2.16 2.28
C ARG A 58 7.98 2.50 2.13
N LYS A 59 8.88 1.57 2.49
CA LYS A 59 10.32 1.78 2.36
C LYS A 59 10.76 2.07 0.92
N LYS A 60 10.07 1.47 -0.06
CA LYS A 60 10.33 1.70 -1.49
C LYS A 60 9.76 3.02 -2.01
N LEU A 61 8.71 3.54 -1.39
CA LEU A 61 8.06 4.80 -1.72
C LEU A 61 8.54 5.97 -0.85
N GLU A 62 9.39 5.69 0.14
CA GLU A 62 9.96 6.68 1.04
C GLU A 62 10.85 7.63 0.22
N VAL A 63 10.59 8.92 0.36
CA VAL A 63 11.35 9.98 -0.27
C VAL A 63 11.81 10.92 0.83
N GLU A 64 13.11 11.20 0.86
CA GLU A 64 13.71 12.07 1.87
C GLU A 64 13.02 13.45 1.87
N GLY A 65 12.62 13.91 3.06
CA GLY A 65 11.93 15.19 3.24
C GLY A 65 10.44 15.20 2.86
N LYS A 66 9.84 14.07 2.46
CA LYS A 66 8.39 13.97 2.16
C LYS A 66 7.65 13.08 3.15
N PRO A 67 6.36 13.34 3.42
CA PRO A 67 5.55 12.48 4.28
C PRO A 67 5.34 11.11 3.64
N ASN A 68 5.19 10.09 4.49
CA ASN A 68 4.84 8.73 4.06
C ASN A 68 3.51 8.73 3.30
N LEU A 69 3.51 8.21 2.07
CA LEU A 69 2.33 8.19 1.22
C LEU A 69 1.25 7.23 1.70
N ILE A 70 1.62 6.19 2.46
CA ILE A 70 0.70 5.18 2.99
C ILE A 70 0.59 5.37 4.51
N GLU A 71 -0.60 5.65 5.02
CA GLU A 71 -0.91 5.81 6.43
C GLU A 71 -1.59 4.56 7.00
N THR A 72 -1.31 4.22 8.26
CA THR A 72 -2.00 3.13 8.97
C THR A 72 -3.12 3.73 9.81
N VAL A 73 -4.36 3.33 9.51
CA VAL A 73 -5.54 3.69 10.30
C VAL A 73 -5.81 2.55 11.26
N ARG A 74 -5.38 2.71 12.52
CA ARG A 74 -5.50 1.67 13.55
C ARG A 74 -6.94 1.17 13.67
N GLY A 75 -7.10 -0.15 13.69
CA GLY A 75 -8.42 -0.80 13.78
C GLY A 75 -9.22 -0.85 12.46
N ALA A 76 -8.82 -0.12 11.42
CA ALA A 76 -9.57 -0.06 10.16
C ALA A 76 -8.78 -0.59 8.94
N GLY A 77 -7.51 -0.17 8.77
CA GLY A 77 -6.70 -0.57 7.62
C GLY A 77 -5.64 0.45 7.24
N TYR A 78 -5.55 0.76 5.95
CA TYR A 78 -4.55 1.69 5.40
C TYR A 78 -5.19 2.72 4.48
N ARG A 79 -4.55 3.88 4.37
CA ARG A 79 -5.01 4.96 3.52
C ARG A 79 -3.84 5.51 2.72
N MET A 80 -4.01 5.68 1.42
CA MET A 80 -3.07 6.44 0.60
C MET A 80 -3.37 7.94 0.78
N ILE A 81 -2.38 8.72 1.16
CA ILE A 81 -2.50 10.17 1.27
C ILE A 81 -2.54 10.75 -0.15
N LYS A 82 -3.53 11.59 -0.44
CA LYS A 82 -3.51 12.39 -1.68
C LYS A 82 -2.40 13.42 -1.55
N LEU A 83 -1.39 13.34 -2.41
CA LEU A 83 -0.49 14.46 -2.61
C LEU A 83 -1.33 15.62 -3.12
N LYS A 84 -1.43 16.69 -2.33
CA LYS A 84 -1.96 17.95 -2.85
C LYS A 84 -0.96 18.44 -3.89
N ALA A 85 -1.44 18.61 -5.12
CA ALA A 85 -0.72 19.32 -6.18
C ALA A 85 -0.51 20.78 -5.77
#